data_AF-A0A357JJX1-F1
#
_entry.id   AF-A0A357JJX1-F1
#
_cell.length_a   1.000
_cell.length_b   1.000
_cell.length_c   1.000
_cell.angle_alpha   90.00
_cell.angle_beta   90.00
_cell.angle_gamma   90.00
#
_symmetry.space_group_name_H-M   'P 1'
#
loop_
_entity.id
_entity.type
_entity.pdbx_description
1 polymer ?
#
loop_
_entity_poly.entity_id
_entity_poly.type
_entity_poly.pdbx_seq_one_letter_code
_entity_poly.pdbx_strand_id
1 'polypeptide(L)'
;MKKIILLTVTFFTLLFISCDKDDDVKEDPVTEVKLENEVNAFVWKGLNKHYYWQSDIPDLADTKNDDVNAFNTYLNGHNESKNLFESLLFDKGETDRFSWFIENYEDQQASFRGVNDAFGFEFSLARVTKDGNEVIGYVTYVVPNSPA
;
A
#
# COMPACT_ATOMS: atom_id res chain seq x y z
N MET A 1 38.53 -39.55 20.80
CA MET A 1 37.77 -38.28 20.84
C MET A 1 37.99 -37.42 19.59
N LYS A 2 39.23 -37.05 19.21
CA LYS A 2 39.51 -36.28 17.97
C LYS A 2 38.96 -36.91 16.68
N LYS A 3 39.00 -38.24 16.54
CA LYS A 3 38.48 -38.97 15.36
C LYS A 3 36.95 -38.97 15.26
N ILE A 4 36.23 -38.88 16.39
CA ILE A 4 34.76 -38.81 16.41
C ILE A 4 34.31 -37.39 16.06
N ILE A 5 35.02 -36.37 16.57
CA ILE A 5 34.80 -34.95 16.21
C ILE A 5 35.06 -34.71 14.71
N LEU A 6 36.10 -35.33 14.14
CA LEU A 6 36.39 -35.21 12.71
C LEU A 6 35.28 -35.83 11.83
N LEU A 7 34.66 -36.91 12.31
CA LEU A 7 33.61 -37.64 11.58
C LEU A 7 32.26 -36.91 11.66
N THR A 8 31.94 -36.26 12.79
CA THR A 8 30.75 -35.40 12.91
C THR A 8 30.86 -34.08 12.14
N VAL A 9 32.05 -33.47 12.07
CA VAL A 9 32.27 -32.26 11.24
C VAL A 9 32.15 -32.58 9.74
N THR A 10 32.60 -33.76 9.30
CA THR A 10 32.48 -34.19 7.90
C THR A 10 31.03 -34.48 7.50
N PHE A 11 30.22 -35.00 8.43
CA PHE A 11 28.79 -35.24 8.18
C PHE A 11 27.97 -33.95 8.12
N PHE A 12 28.34 -32.91 8.89
CA PHE A 12 27.64 -31.62 8.88
C PHE A 12 27.90 -30.81 7.60
N THR A 13 29.04 -30.99 6.93
CA THR A 13 29.35 -30.33 5.65
C THR A 13 28.60 -30.91 4.44
N LEU A 14 28.04 -32.12 4.57
CA LEU A 14 27.25 -32.76 3.50
C LEU A 14 25.81 -32.25 3.41
N LEU A 15 25.31 -31.51 4.41
CA LEU A 15 23.96 -30.95 4.44
C LEU A 15 23.81 -29.66 3.61
N PHE A 16 24.90 -29.13 3.04
CA PHE A 16 24.89 -27.89 2.24
C PHE A 16 25.13 -28.11 0.74
N ILE A 17 25.13 -29.36 0.26
CA ILE A 17 25.23 -29.66 -1.18
C ILE A 17 23.82 -29.97 -1.72
N SER A 18 22.95 -28.95 -1.73
CA SER A 18 21.77 -28.93 -2.60
C SER A 18 22.07 -27.93 -3.70
N CYS A 19 22.68 -28.41 -4.77
CA CYS A 19 22.87 -27.65 -6.00
C CYS A 19 21.90 -28.25 -7.00
N ASP A 20 20.73 -27.62 -7.14
CA ASP A 20 19.87 -27.90 -8.28
C ASP A 20 20.61 -27.45 -9.53
N LYS A 21 20.65 -28.31 -10.55
CA LYS A 21 21.09 -27.92 -11.88
C LYS A 21 19.81 -27.79 -12.68
N ASP A 22 19.24 -26.60 -12.68
CA ASP A 22 18.23 -26.28 -13.67
C ASP A 22 18.92 -26.32 -15.03
N ASP A 23 18.52 -27.30 -15.83
CA ASP A 23 18.88 -27.40 -17.23
C ASP A 23 18.50 -26.08 -17.92
N ASP A 24 19.47 -25.47 -18.60
CA ASP A 24 19.31 -24.28 -19.44
C ASP A 24 18.26 -24.53 -20.53
N VAL A 25 16.98 -24.37 -20.20
CA VAL A 25 15.94 -24.06 -21.17
C VAL A 25 16.23 -22.63 -21.60
N LYS A 26 16.73 -22.49 -22.82
CA LYS A 26 16.81 -21.20 -23.50
C LYS A 26 15.38 -20.70 -23.73
N GLU A 27 14.80 -20.04 -22.74
CA GLU A 27 13.70 -19.13 -22.98
C GLU A 27 14.22 -18.02 -23.89
N ASP A 28 13.45 -17.72 -24.95
CA ASP A 28 13.60 -16.50 -25.72
C ASP A 28 13.75 -15.30 -24.77
N PRO A 29 14.44 -14.21 -25.13
CA PRO A 29 14.58 -13.07 -24.23
C PRO A 29 13.20 -12.49 -23.94
N VAL A 30 12.59 -12.96 -22.85
CA VAL A 30 11.34 -12.41 -22.33
C VAL A 30 11.69 -10.97 -21.99
N THR A 31 11.02 -10.06 -22.69
CA THR A 31 11.20 -8.63 -22.43
C THR A 31 10.69 -8.39 -21.02
N GLU A 32 11.61 -8.19 -20.08
CA GLU A 32 11.27 -8.02 -18.67
C GLU A 32 10.38 -6.77 -18.52
N VAL A 33 9.16 -6.99 -18.03
CA VAL A 33 8.22 -5.90 -17.76
C VAL A 33 8.73 -5.16 -16.53
N LYS A 34 9.21 -3.93 -16.74
CA LYS A 34 9.65 -3.08 -15.64
C LYS A 34 8.45 -2.52 -14.88
N LEU A 35 8.50 -2.59 -13.56
CA LEU A 35 7.54 -1.91 -12.71
C LEU A 35 7.69 -0.39 -12.85
N GLU A 36 6.59 0.30 -13.15
CA GLU A 36 6.56 1.75 -13.35
C GLU A 36 6.39 2.51 -12.03
N ASN A 37 5.68 1.92 -11.06
CA ASN A 37 5.39 2.51 -9.76
C ASN A 37 5.65 1.53 -8.62
N GLU A 38 6.72 1.77 -7.86
CA GLU A 38 7.08 0.96 -6.69
C GLU A 38 6.07 1.05 -5.54
N VAL A 39 5.31 2.15 -5.45
CA VAL A 39 4.25 2.33 -4.45
C VAL A 39 3.12 1.32 -4.68
N ASN A 40 2.82 0.98 -5.94
CA ASN A 40 1.82 -0.06 -6.24
C ASN A 40 2.25 -1.42 -5.67
N ALA A 41 3.53 -1.77 -5.82
CA ALA A 41 4.06 -3.00 -5.22
C ALA A 41 4.07 -2.96 -3.70
N PHE A 42 4.37 -1.80 -3.10
CA PHE A 42 4.28 -1.61 -1.64
C PHE A 42 2.86 -1.82 -1.12
N VAL A 43 1.86 -1.21 -1.77
CA VAL A 43 0.44 -1.35 -1.41
C VAL A 43 0.00 -2.81 -1.51
N TRP A 44 0.30 -3.46 -2.63
CA TRP A 44 -0.06 -4.87 -2.84
C TRP A 44 0.56 -5.77 -1.77
N LYS A 45 1.87 -5.62 -1.51
CA LYS A 45 2.59 -6.43 -0.51
C LYS A 45 2.05 -6.19 0.90
N GLY A 46 1.72 -4.94 1.24
CA GLY A 46 1.12 -4.59 2.52
C GLY A 46 -0.21 -5.29 2.73
N LEU A 47 -1.08 -5.27 1.72
CA LEU A 47 -2.37 -5.95 1.75
C LEU A 47 -2.20 -7.48 1.78
N ASN A 48 -1.39 -8.05 0.89
CA ASN A 48 -1.14 -9.50 0.89
C ASN A 48 -0.61 -9.98 2.27
N LYS A 49 0.23 -9.20 2.95
CA LYS A 49 0.82 -9.62 4.22
C LYS A 49 -0.07 -9.43 5.45
N HIS A 50 -0.83 -8.33 5.49
CA HIS A 50 -1.45 -7.85 6.72
C HIS A 50 -2.97 -7.70 6.65
N TYR A 51 -3.56 -7.81 5.47
CA TYR A 51 -4.99 -7.63 5.30
C TYR A 51 -5.77 -8.82 5.86
N TYR A 52 -6.76 -8.55 6.71
CA TYR A 52 -7.54 -9.58 7.37
C TYR A 52 -8.30 -10.48 6.38
N TRP A 53 -8.87 -9.89 5.32
CA TRP A 53 -9.63 -10.59 4.28
C TRP A 53 -8.77 -11.00 3.08
N GLN A 54 -7.45 -11.10 3.25
CA GLN A 54 -6.56 -11.46 2.15
C GLN A 54 -6.97 -12.76 1.44
N SER A 55 -7.42 -13.77 2.20
CA SER A 55 -7.85 -15.07 1.66
C SER A 55 -9.08 -15.00 0.76
N ASP A 56 -9.88 -13.94 0.87
CA ASP A 56 -11.12 -13.74 0.12
C ASP A 56 -10.90 -12.97 -1.19
N ILE A 57 -9.68 -12.48 -1.43
CA ILE A 57 -9.32 -11.67 -2.61
C ILE A 57 -8.33 -12.44 -3.48
N PRO A 58 -8.75 -12.96 -4.66
CA PRO A 58 -7.87 -13.73 -5.54
C PRO A 58 -6.62 -12.98 -5.99
N ASP A 59 -6.74 -11.66 -6.20
CA ASP A 59 -5.62 -10.82 -6.59
C ASP A 59 -4.63 -10.53 -5.47
N LEU A 60 -4.91 -10.97 -4.22
CA LEU A 60 -3.96 -10.96 -3.11
C LEU A 60 -3.39 -12.35 -2.81
N ALA A 61 -3.62 -13.37 -3.65
CA ALA A 61 -3.04 -14.70 -3.44
C ALA A 61 -1.51 -14.66 -3.33
N ASP A 62 -0.93 -15.48 -2.45
CA ASP A 62 0.53 -15.54 -2.21
C ASP A 62 1.33 -15.93 -3.46
N THR A 63 0.68 -16.57 -4.43
CA THR A 63 1.28 -16.98 -5.71
C THR A 63 1.15 -15.92 -6.81
N LYS A 64 0.46 -14.81 -6.55
CA LYS A 64 0.19 -13.77 -7.57
C LYS A 64 1.49 -13.12 -8.08
N ASN A 65 2.53 -13.10 -7.25
CA ASN A 65 3.83 -12.54 -7.56
C ASN A 65 4.89 -13.58 -7.99
N ASP A 66 4.48 -14.82 -8.30
CA ASP A 66 5.39 -15.86 -8.78
C ASP A 66 5.87 -15.59 -10.22
N ASP A 67 4.99 -15.05 -11.07
CA ASP A 67 5.34 -14.53 -12.40
C ASP A 67 5.55 -13.01 -12.31
N VAL A 68 6.82 -12.60 -12.34
CA VAL A 68 7.24 -11.20 -12.21
C VAL A 68 6.70 -10.34 -13.36
N ASN A 69 6.63 -10.87 -14.58
CA ASN A 69 6.16 -10.10 -15.73
C ASN A 69 4.66 -9.87 -15.68
N ALA A 70 3.90 -10.93 -15.37
CA ALA A 70 2.45 -10.80 -15.16
C ALA A 70 2.14 -9.89 -13.97
N PHE A 71 2.89 -10.00 -12.87
CA PHE A 71 2.73 -9.18 -11.68
C PHE A 71 3.01 -7.70 -11.96
N ASN A 72 4.13 -7.38 -12.61
CA ASN A 72 4.47 -6.01 -12.97
C ASN A 72 3.47 -5.42 -13.99
N THR A 73 3.01 -6.23 -14.94
CA THR A 73 1.96 -5.82 -15.90
C THR A 73 0.66 -5.48 -15.17
N TYR A 74 0.26 -6.31 -14.22
CA TYR A 74 -0.92 -6.06 -13.38
C TYR A 74 -0.77 -4.75 -12.60
N LEU A 75 0.35 -4.55 -11.90
CA LEU A 75 0.58 -3.35 -11.11
C LEU A 75 0.67 -2.07 -11.97
N ASN A 76 1.24 -2.16 -13.17
CA ASN A 76 1.32 -1.04 -14.11
C ASN A 76 -0.06 -0.66 -14.68
N GLY A 77 -1.06 -1.55 -14.61
CA GLY A 77 -2.43 -1.26 -15.00
C GLY A 77 -3.14 -0.24 -14.08
N HIS A 78 -2.54 0.09 -12.93
CA HIS A 78 -3.11 1.04 -11.97
C HIS A 78 -2.31 2.35 -11.93
N ASN A 79 -2.89 3.40 -12.52
CA ASN A 79 -2.28 4.73 -12.56
C ASN A 79 -2.09 5.35 -11.16
N GLU A 80 -2.99 5.05 -10.22
CA GLU A 80 -2.95 5.57 -8.86
C GLU A 80 -2.96 4.42 -7.85
N SER A 81 -2.05 4.46 -6.88
CA SER A 81 -1.93 3.43 -5.85
C SER A 81 -3.16 3.33 -4.95
N LYS A 82 -3.90 4.43 -4.79
CA LYS A 82 -5.20 4.45 -4.10
C LYS A 82 -6.23 3.58 -4.82
N ASN A 83 -6.27 3.62 -6.15
CA ASN A 83 -7.21 2.81 -6.94
C ASN A 83 -6.87 1.32 -6.86
N LEU A 84 -5.57 0.97 -6.88
CA LEU A 84 -5.12 -0.39 -6.61
C LEU A 84 -5.56 -0.86 -5.20
N PHE A 85 -5.29 -0.06 -4.16
CA PHE A 85 -5.70 -0.38 -2.79
C PHE A 85 -7.21 -0.64 -2.72
N GLU A 86 -8.03 0.25 -3.27
CA GLU A 86 -9.49 0.14 -3.22
C GLU A 86 -10.02 -1.07 -3.99
N SER A 87 -9.39 -1.46 -5.11
CA SER A 87 -9.76 -2.67 -5.86
C SER A 87 -9.48 -3.97 -5.11
N LEU A 88 -8.62 -3.92 -4.10
CA LEU A 88 -8.19 -5.08 -3.32
C LEU A 88 -8.92 -5.21 -1.97
N LEU A 89 -9.90 -4.35 -1.70
CA LEU A 89 -10.70 -4.41 -0.48
C LEU A 89 -11.90 -5.34 -0.65
N PHE A 90 -12.17 -6.12 0.39
CA PHE A 90 -13.33 -6.98 0.48
C PHE A 90 -14.56 -6.16 0.89
N ASP A 91 -15.55 -6.03 -0.01
CA ASP A 91 -16.88 -5.47 0.30
C ASP A 91 -16.81 -4.13 1.07
N LYS A 92 -16.05 -3.19 0.51
CA LYS A 92 -15.74 -1.88 1.10
C LYS A 92 -17.01 -1.11 1.45
N GLY A 93 -17.08 -0.63 2.69
CA GLY A 93 -18.18 0.18 3.22
C GLY A 93 -19.26 -0.63 3.93
N GLU A 94 -19.35 -1.93 3.67
CA GLU A 94 -20.31 -2.83 4.29
C GLU A 94 -19.61 -3.76 5.29
N THR A 95 -18.86 -4.75 4.79
CA THR A 95 -18.07 -5.66 5.64
C THR A 95 -16.76 -5.01 6.05
N ASP A 96 -15.98 -4.49 5.09
CA ASP A 96 -14.77 -3.73 5.40
C ASP A 96 -15.06 -2.24 5.55
N ARG A 97 -15.15 -1.82 6.81
CA ARG A 97 -15.44 -0.42 7.19
C ARG A 97 -14.23 0.33 7.73
N PHE A 98 -13.08 -0.33 7.85
CA PHE A 98 -11.91 0.20 8.57
C PHE A 98 -10.65 0.29 7.73
N SER A 99 -10.66 -0.20 6.49
CA SER A 99 -9.55 0.00 5.57
C SER A 99 -9.70 1.29 4.78
N TRP A 100 -8.72 2.18 4.91
CA TRP A 100 -8.64 3.40 4.11
C TRP A 100 -7.20 3.67 3.65
N PHE A 101 -7.09 4.39 2.53
CA PHE A 101 -5.81 4.81 1.98
C PHE A 101 -5.39 6.15 2.56
N ILE A 102 -4.11 6.31 2.86
CA ILE A 102 -3.53 7.55 3.37
C ILE A 102 -2.56 8.06 2.31
N GLU A 103 -2.88 9.20 1.70
CA GLU A 103 -2.08 9.77 0.61
C GLU A 103 -0.75 10.34 1.11
N ASN A 104 -0.79 11.05 2.23
CA ASN A 104 0.39 11.63 2.88
C ASN A 104 0.42 11.27 4.36
N TYR A 105 1.36 10.41 4.73
CA TYR A 105 1.61 10.03 6.12
C TYR A 105 2.03 11.23 6.98
N GLU A 106 2.79 12.18 6.44
CA GLU A 106 3.25 13.34 7.20
C GLU A 106 2.09 14.23 7.63
N ASP A 107 1.15 14.49 6.72
CA ASP A 107 -0.05 15.28 6.98
C ASP A 107 -0.95 14.59 8.00
N GLN A 108 -1.14 13.27 7.87
CA GLN A 108 -1.93 12.53 8.83
C GLN A 108 -1.28 12.53 10.23
N GLN A 109 0.03 12.33 10.31
CA GLN A 109 0.74 12.40 11.59
C GLN A 109 0.75 13.80 12.17
N ALA A 110 0.84 14.83 11.34
CA ALA A 110 0.68 16.21 11.75
C ALA A 110 -0.70 16.41 12.38
N SER A 111 -1.76 15.92 11.72
CA SER A 111 -3.13 15.98 12.22
C SER A 111 -3.30 15.25 13.56
N PHE A 112 -2.71 14.06 13.72
CA PHE A 112 -2.69 13.33 15.00
C PHE A 112 -1.94 14.05 16.12
N ARG A 113 -0.98 14.92 15.77
CA ARG A 113 -0.30 15.83 16.72
C ARG A 113 -1.04 17.17 16.90
N GLY A 114 -2.19 17.36 16.24
CA GLY A 114 -2.97 18.60 16.28
C GLY A 114 -2.42 19.72 15.40
N VAL A 115 -1.46 19.43 14.51
CA VAL A 115 -0.95 20.38 13.51
C VAL A 115 -1.80 20.21 12.25
N ASN A 116 -2.69 21.18 12.01
CA ASN A 116 -3.47 21.24 10.78
C ASN A 116 -3.21 22.59 10.13
N ASP A 117 -2.99 22.60 8.81
CA ASP A 117 -2.90 23.84 8.06
C ASP A 117 -4.29 24.50 8.01
N ALA A 118 -4.38 25.68 8.59
CA ALA A 118 -5.59 26.48 8.60
C ALA A 118 -5.26 27.92 8.30
N PHE A 119 -6.13 28.60 7.54
CA PHE A 119 -6.00 30.04 7.29
C PHE A 119 -6.19 30.87 8.58
N GLY A 120 -6.73 30.26 9.64
CA GLY A 120 -6.86 30.90 10.95
C GLY A 120 -8.14 31.72 11.11
N PHE A 121 -9.20 31.40 10.37
CA PHE A 121 -10.52 31.98 10.59
C PHE A 121 -11.58 30.91 10.82
N GLU A 122 -12.56 31.23 11.67
CA GLU A 122 -13.81 30.49 11.77
C GLU A 122 -14.88 31.24 10.97
N PHE A 123 -15.73 30.52 10.25
CA PHE A 123 -16.82 31.11 9.50
C PHE A 123 -18.11 30.33 9.70
N SER A 124 -19.23 31.03 9.55
CA SER A 124 -20.57 30.46 9.54
C SER A 124 -21.24 30.72 8.21
N LEU A 125 -22.17 29.85 7.84
CA LEU A 125 -22.95 29.96 6.62
C LEU A 125 -24.37 30.41 6.93
N ALA A 126 -24.89 31.36 6.16
CA ALA A 126 -26.29 31.77 6.20
C ALA A 126 -26.89 31.77 4.79
N ARG A 127 -28.13 31.29 4.65
CA ARG A 127 -28.88 31.46 3.41
C ARG A 127 -29.33 32.92 3.29
N VAL A 128 -29.18 33.50 2.10
CA VAL A 128 -29.62 34.88 1.82
C VAL A 128 -31.13 35.02 1.96
N THR A 129 -31.87 33.99 1.55
CA THR A 129 -33.32 33.90 1.69
C THR A 129 -33.72 32.53 2.22
N LYS A 130 -34.90 32.45 2.86
CA LYS A 130 -35.37 31.23 3.54
C LYS A 130 -35.47 30.01 2.61
N ASP A 131 -35.92 30.23 1.37
CA ASP A 131 -36.17 29.17 0.38
C ASP A 131 -35.17 29.21 -0.80
N GLY A 132 -34.13 30.04 -0.71
CA GLY A 132 -33.11 30.20 -1.74
C GLY A 132 -31.92 29.27 -1.57
N ASN A 133 -31.20 29.04 -2.68
CA ASN A 133 -29.95 28.27 -2.71
C ASN A 133 -28.71 29.15 -2.53
N GLU A 134 -28.87 30.48 -2.51
CA GLU A 134 -27.78 31.41 -2.27
C GLU A 134 -27.36 31.38 -0.80
N VAL A 135 -26.07 31.14 -0.56
CA VAL A 135 -25.46 31.06 0.76
C VAL A 135 -24.32 32.08 0.84
N ILE A 136 -24.25 32.81 1.94
CA ILE A 136 -23.11 33.66 2.30
C ILE A 136 -22.31 33.00 3.42
N GLY A 137 -20.98 33.11 3.33
CA GLY A 137 -20.08 32.81 4.44
C GLY A 137 -19.64 34.10 5.12
N TYR A 138 -19.73 34.16 6.44
CA TYR A 138 -19.23 35.29 7.22
C TYR A 138 -18.28 34.79 8.30
N VAL A 139 -17.17 35.51 8.46
CA VAL A 139 -16.15 35.19 9.47
C VAL A 139 -16.68 35.54 10.85
N THR A 140 -16.63 34.58 11.77
CA THR A 140 -17.05 34.73 13.17
C THR A 140 -15.87 34.98 14.10
N TYR A 141 -14.68 34.51 13.74
CA TYR A 141 -13.47 34.68 14.53
C TYR A 141 -12.22 34.63 13.64
N VAL A 142 -11.20 35.42 14.00
CA VAL A 142 -9.87 35.40 13.36
C VAL A 142 -8.84 35.15 14.44
N VAL A 143 -8.01 34.12 14.24
CA VAL A 143 -6.90 33.75 15.11
C VAL A 143 -5.81 34.83 14.98
N PRO A 144 -5.36 35.44 16.10
CA PRO A 144 -4.30 36.45 16.05
C PRO A 144 -2.99 35.91 15.44
N ASN A 145 -2.34 36.73 14.61
CA ASN A 145 -1.11 36.39 13.89
C ASN A 145 -1.24 35.19 12.93
N SER A 146 -2.45 34.91 12.45
CA SER A 146 -2.68 33.96 11.36
C SER A 146 -2.65 34.66 9.99
N PRO A 147 -2.66 33.91 8.88
CA PRO A 147 -2.74 34.49 7.54
C PRO A 147 -4.04 35.23 7.20
N ALA A 148 -5.12 35.04 7.97
CA ALA A 148 -6.44 35.63 7.77
C ALA A 148 -6.54 37.12 8.14
#